data_AF-S5ZW43-F1
#
_entry.id   AF-S5ZW43-F1
#
_cell.length_a   1.000
_cell.length_b   1.000
_cell.length_c   1.000
_cell.angle_alpha   90.00
_cell.angle_beta   90.00
_cell.angle_gamma   90.00
#
_symmetry.space_group_name_H-M   'P 1'
#
loop_
_entity.id
_entity.type
_entity.pdbx_description
1 polymer ?
#
loop_
_entity_poly.entity_id
_entity_poly.type
_entity_poly.pdbx_seq_one_letter_code
_entity_poly.pdbx_strand_id
1 'polypeptide(L)'
;RVSTKIGSSMKSVGEVMAIGRKFEEAFQKALRMVDENVNGFDPYVKAVNDEELERPTDKRMFVLAASIKAGYTIDKLYELTKIDRWFLEKMTNIVNCYDLLENLDHASLSPQMLLSAKQIGFSDKQIASVVKSTDLAIRKLRQENDIRPFIKQIDTVAAEWPATTNYLYLTYNGSSHDIDFPTGYTMVIGSGVYRIGSSVEFDWCAVSCLRELRNLGRKTIMVNYNPETVSTDYDMSDRLYFEEISFEVVMDIYDQESPEGIILSMGGQLPNNIAMDLHRQQARILGTSPESVDGAENRFKFSRMLDRVGISQPRWKELTNLKSAI
;
A
#
# COMPACT_ATOMS: atom_id res chain seq x y z
N ARG A 1 -12.41 -24.96 10.80
CA ARG A 1 -11.83 -23.62 10.56
C ARG A 1 -10.48 -23.58 11.27
N VAL A 2 -9.45 -22.99 10.65
CA VAL A 2 -8.12 -22.82 11.26
C VAL A 2 -8.23 -21.78 12.39
N SER A 3 -7.51 -22.01 13.51
CA SER A 3 -7.50 -21.07 14.63
C SER A 3 -6.69 -19.81 14.29
N THR A 4 -7.31 -18.65 14.44
CA THR A 4 -6.73 -17.31 14.24
C THR A 4 -5.87 -16.83 15.41
N LYS A 5 -5.82 -17.58 16.52
CA LYS A 5 -4.97 -17.25 17.67
C LYS A 5 -3.50 -17.41 17.31
N ILE A 6 -2.69 -16.42 17.66
CA ILE A 6 -1.24 -16.39 17.47
C ILE A 6 -0.57 -16.84 18.77
N GLY A 7 0.51 -17.60 18.65
CA GLY A 7 1.32 -18.08 19.77
C GLY A 7 2.75 -18.32 19.31
N SER A 8 3.46 -19.21 19.99
CA SER A 8 4.88 -19.51 19.69
C SER A 8 5.11 -20.20 18.35
N SER A 9 4.12 -20.92 17.82
CA SER A 9 4.20 -21.53 16.49
C SER A 9 3.77 -20.54 15.42
N MET A 10 4.67 -20.23 14.48
CA MET A 10 4.36 -19.37 13.33
C MET A 10 3.22 -19.96 12.50
N LYS A 11 2.35 -19.06 12.03
CA LYS A 11 1.24 -19.32 11.11
C LYS A 11 1.16 -18.30 9.97
N SER A 12 2.05 -17.30 9.97
CA SER A 12 2.16 -16.32 8.90
C SER A 12 2.62 -16.99 7.61
N VAL A 13 2.16 -16.46 6.47
CA VAL A 13 2.50 -16.95 5.13
C VAL A 13 3.36 -15.97 4.33
N GLY A 14 3.69 -14.84 4.95
CA GLY A 14 4.50 -13.76 4.40
C GLY A 14 4.58 -12.59 5.37
N GLU A 15 5.41 -11.62 5.04
CA GLU A 15 5.65 -10.41 5.82
C GLU A 15 5.84 -9.19 4.92
N VAL A 16 5.82 -8.01 5.54
CA VAL A 16 6.03 -6.73 4.87
C VAL A 16 6.98 -5.89 5.70
N MET A 17 7.67 -4.97 5.04
CA MET A 17 8.46 -3.95 5.71
C MET A 17 8.04 -2.58 5.20
N ALA A 18 8.05 -1.58 6.09
CA ALA A 18 7.75 -0.21 5.71
C ALA A 18 8.73 0.73 6.39
N ILE A 19 9.05 1.83 5.71
CA ILE A 19 10.02 2.82 6.17
C ILE A 19 9.32 4.17 6.29
N GLY A 20 9.57 4.83 7.41
CA GLY A 20 9.06 6.16 7.73
C GLY A 20 9.97 6.80 8.76
N ARG A 21 9.94 8.14 8.84
CA ARG A 21 10.78 8.89 9.81
C ARG A 21 10.09 9.07 11.16
N LYS A 22 8.87 8.55 11.29
CA LYS A 22 8.10 8.41 12.52
C LYS A 22 7.55 7.00 12.61
N PHE A 23 7.36 6.52 13.84
CA PHE A 23 6.75 5.21 14.06
C PHE A 23 5.37 5.13 13.43
N GLU A 24 4.54 6.16 13.62
CA GLU A 24 3.18 6.22 13.10
C GLU A 24 3.17 6.11 11.58
N GLU A 25 4.09 6.80 10.90
CA GLU A 25 4.25 6.77 9.45
C GLU A 25 4.60 5.36 8.94
N ALA A 26 5.64 4.75 9.50
CA ALA A 26 6.07 3.40 9.13
C ALA A 26 4.98 2.36 9.45
N PHE A 27 4.34 2.48 10.62
CA PHE A 27 3.33 1.53 11.08
C PHE A 27 2.08 1.54 10.20
N GLN A 28 1.57 2.71 9.81
CA GLN A 28 0.40 2.78 8.95
C GLN A 28 0.67 2.29 7.53
N LYS A 29 1.86 2.59 6.97
CA LYS A 29 2.30 2.01 5.69
C LYS A 29 2.34 0.49 5.75
N ALA A 30 2.98 -0.07 6.78
CA ALA A 30 3.07 -1.52 6.95
C ALA A 30 1.67 -2.16 7.02
N LEU A 31 0.72 -1.58 7.75
CA LEU A 31 -0.64 -2.11 7.83
C LEU A 31 -1.36 -2.15 6.46
N ARG A 32 -1.16 -1.13 5.61
CA ARG A 32 -1.70 -1.12 4.24
C ARG A 32 -1.02 -2.14 3.33
N MET A 33 0.27 -2.36 3.52
CA MET A 33 1.05 -3.37 2.79
C MET A 33 0.61 -4.81 3.15
N VAL A 34 0.17 -5.06 4.39
CA VAL A 34 -0.26 -6.41 4.83
C VAL A 34 -1.54 -6.86 4.13
N ASP A 35 -2.52 -5.97 3.92
CA ASP A 35 -3.86 -6.28 3.42
C ASP A 35 -4.42 -5.08 2.65
N GLU A 36 -4.71 -5.24 1.35
CA GLU A 36 -5.19 -4.16 0.47
C GLU A 36 -6.57 -3.60 0.88
N ASN A 37 -7.31 -4.35 1.70
CA ASN A 37 -8.60 -3.94 2.24
C ASN A 37 -8.48 -3.07 3.50
N VAL A 38 -7.27 -2.93 4.04
CA VAL A 38 -6.99 -2.14 5.23
C VAL A 38 -6.37 -0.82 4.80
N ASN A 39 -6.92 0.30 5.31
CA ASN A 39 -6.43 1.64 4.96
C ASN A 39 -5.39 2.20 5.95
N GLY A 40 -5.11 1.50 7.06
CA GLY A 40 -4.20 1.94 8.12
C GLY A 40 -4.60 1.34 9.47
N PHE A 41 -4.22 2.02 10.56
CA PHE A 41 -4.63 1.63 11.93
C PHE A 41 -6.04 2.14 12.23
N ASP A 42 -7.04 1.46 11.66
CA ASP A 42 -8.43 1.90 11.61
C ASP A 42 -9.25 1.34 12.81
N PRO A 43 -9.87 2.21 13.64
CA PRO A 43 -10.65 1.79 14.81
C PRO A 43 -12.02 1.21 14.49
N TYR A 44 -12.48 1.25 13.23
CA TYR A 44 -13.81 0.81 12.82
C TYR A 44 -13.83 -0.60 12.19
N VAL A 45 -12.67 -1.21 11.97
CA VAL A 45 -12.57 -2.55 11.35
C VAL A 45 -13.01 -3.67 12.30
N LYS A 46 -12.83 -3.49 13.60
CA LYS A 46 -13.20 -4.46 14.65
C LYS A 46 -13.90 -3.76 15.80
N ALA A 47 -14.72 -4.50 16.53
CA ALA A 47 -15.26 -4.05 17.81
C ALA A 47 -14.26 -4.29 18.94
N VAL A 48 -14.43 -3.57 20.04
CA VAL A 48 -13.67 -3.78 21.29
C VAL A 48 -13.89 -5.20 21.79
N ASN A 49 -12.79 -5.87 22.16
CA ASN A 49 -12.82 -7.24 22.68
C ASN A 49 -11.58 -7.50 23.56
N ASP A 50 -11.76 -7.45 24.88
CA ASP A 50 -10.68 -7.66 25.86
C ASP A 50 -10.05 -9.07 25.72
N GLU A 51 -10.81 -10.09 25.31
CA GLU A 51 -10.24 -11.44 25.08
C GLU A 51 -9.24 -11.44 23.93
N GLU A 52 -9.50 -10.73 22.82
CA GLU A 52 -8.56 -10.64 21.70
C GLU A 52 -7.35 -9.75 22.01
N LEU A 53 -7.51 -8.78 22.93
CA LEU A 53 -6.38 -8.03 23.47
C LEU A 53 -5.48 -8.93 24.33
N GLU A 54 -6.04 -9.77 25.20
CA GLU A 54 -5.28 -10.70 26.04
C GLU A 54 -4.69 -11.88 25.26
N ARG A 55 -5.44 -12.40 24.28
CA ARG A 55 -5.10 -13.58 23.49
C ARG A 55 -4.89 -13.17 22.03
N PRO A 56 -3.63 -12.91 21.62
CA PRO A 56 -3.34 -12.28 20.33
C PRO A 56 -3.95 -13.02 19.14
N THR A 57 -4.53 -12.26 18.21
CA THR A 57 -5.04 -12.71 16.91
C THR A 57 -4.35 -11.94 15.78
N ASP A 58 -4.51 -12.40 14.54
CA ASP A 58 -4.07 -11.71 13.32
C ASP A 58 -4.72 -10.33 13.13
N LYS A 59 -5.85 -10.07 13.80
CA LYS A 59 -6.57 -8.79 13.75
C LYS A 59 -6.52 -8.01 15.07
N ARG A 60 -5.68 -8.41 16.03
CA ARG A 60 -5.52 -7.75 17.35
C ARG A 60 -5.27 -6.25 17.25
N MET A 61 -4.50 -5.81 16.25
CA MET A 61 -4.20 -4.38 16.06
C MET A 61 -5.45 -3.53 15.83
N PHE A 62 -6.47 -4.06 15.14
CA PHE A 62 -7.72 -3.33 14.91
C PHE A 62 -8.61 -3.33 16.16
N VAL A 63 -8.58 -4.40 16.96
CA VAL A 63 -9.23 -4.42 18.30
C VAL A 63 -8.56 -3.39 19.22
N LEU A 64 -7.24 -3.26 19.15
CA LEU A 64 -6.49 -2.25 19.89
C LEU A 64 -6.86 -0.83 19.46
N ALA A 65 -6.93 -0.55 18.16
CA ALA A 65 -7.40 0.74 17.64
C ALA A 65 -8.81 1.09 18.15
N ALA A 66 -9.75 0.13 18.08
CA ALA A 66 -11.11 0.30 18.58
C ALA A 66 -11.15 0.57 20.10
N SER A 67 -10.26 -0.08 20.86
CA SER A 67 -10.19 0.06 22.32
C SER A 67 -9.64 1.42 22.74
N ILE A 68 -8.63 1.93 22.02
CA ILE A 68 -8.13 3.30 22.20
C ILE A 68 -9.26 4.30 21.89
N LYS A 69 -9.97 4.12 20.77
CA LYS A 69 -11.12 4.96 20.39
C LYS A 69 -12.25 4.92 21.42
N ALA A 70 -12.45 3.78 22.08
CA ALA A 70 -13.42 3.63 23.17
C ALA A 70 -12.95 4.23 24.52
N GLY A 71 -11.78 4.88 24.57
CA GLY A 71 -11.29 5.59 25.75
C GLY A 71 -10.50 4.73 26.74
N TYR A 72 -9.93 3.60 26.31
CA TYR A 72 -9.12 2.76 27.19
C TYR A 72 -7.82 3.47 27.55
N THR A 73 -7.42 3.40 28.82
CA THR A 73 -6.14 3.98 29.26
C THR A 73 -4.95 3.14 28.77
N ILE A 74 -3.81 3.79 28.59
CA ILE A 74 -2.55 3.13 28.22
C ILE A 74 -2.19 2.03 29.21
N ASP A 75 -2.41 2.25 30.50
CA ASP A 75 -2.15 1.22 31.53
C ASP A 75 -3.07 0.01 31.38
N LYS A 76 -4.37 0.21 31.12
CA LYS A 76 -5.29 -0.91 30.85
C LYS A 76 -4.83 -1.70 29.62
N LEU A 77 -4.49 -1.00 28.53
CA LEU A 77 -4.03 -1.62 27.29
C LEU A 77 -2.70 -2.36 27.48
N TYR A 78 -1.76 -1.82 28.25
CA TYR A 78 -0.52 -2.50 28.61
C TYR A 78 -0.81 -3.77 29.42
N GLU A 79 -1.71 -3.72 30.39
CA GLU A 79 -2.04 -4.90 31.19
C GLU A 79 -2.66 -6.03 30.37
N LEU A 80 -3.57 -5.69 29.45
CA LEU A 80 -4.18 -6.68 28.55
C LEU A 80 -3.18 -7.19 27.51
N THR A 81 -2.36 -6.30 26.94
CA THR A 81 -1.62 -6.65 25.73
C THR A 81 -0.15 -7.00 25.93
N LYS A 82 0.46 -6.46 26.99
CA LYS A 82 1.91 -6.41 27.25
C LYS A 82 2.73 -5.74 26.13
N ILE A 83 2.07 -5.00 25.22
CA ILE A 83 2.74 -4.11 24.27
C ILE A 83 3.27 -2.91 25.06
N ASP A 84 4.53 -2.55 24.85
CA ASP A 84 5.15 -1.44 25.58
C ASP A 84 4.37 -0.13 25.44
N ARG A 85 4.31 0.62 26.54
CA ARG A 85 3.54 1.88 26.63
C ARG A 85 3.94 2.88 25.55
N TRP A 86 5.22 2.91 25.17
CA TRP A 86 5.69 3.79 24.11
C TRP A 86 4.94 3.56 22.80
N PHE A 87 4.76 2.30 22.39
CA PHE A 87 4.01 1.98 21.17
C PHE A 87 2.53 2.33 21.30
N LEU A 88 1.94 2.07 22.47
CA LEU A 88 0.54 2.40 22.74
C LEU A 88 0.27 3.91 22.69
N GLU A 89 1.20 4.73 23.18
CA GLU A 89 1.14 6.19 23.06
C GLU A 89 1.21 6.62 21.59
N LYS A 90 2.11 6.03 20.80
CA LYS A 90 2.20 6.33 19.36
C LYS A 90 0.96 5.91 18.59
N MET A 91 0.36 4.77 18.92
CA MET A 91 -0.91 4.33 18.33
C MET A 91 -2.07 5.25 18.74
N THR A 92 -2.04 5.78 19.95
CA THR A 92 -3.01 6.79 20.42
C THR A 92 -2.93 8.08 19.61
N ASN A 93 -1.73 8.51 19.20
CA ASN A 93 -1.60 9.67 18.29
C ASN A 93 -2.36 9.49 16.97
N ILE A 94 -2.39 8.27 16.43
CA ILE A 94 -3.12 7.95 15.19
C ILE A 94 -4.64 8.07 15.44
N VAL A 95 -5.14 7.52 16.54
CA VAL A 95 -6.57 7.60 16.89
C VAL A 95 -7.01 9.03 17.21
N ASN A 96 -6.17 9.81 17.89
CA ASN A 96 -6.43 11.24 18.12
C ASN A 96 -6.55 12.01 16.78
N CYS A 97 -5.79 11.62 15.76
CA CYS A 97 -5.93 12.22 14.43
C CYS A 97 -7.27 11.85 13.77
N TYR A 98 -7.77 10.62 13.96
CA TYR A 98 -9.14 10.26 13.57
C TYR A 98 -10.16 11.17 14.26
N ASP A 99 -10.09 11.33 15.58
CA ASP A 99 -11.01 12.21 16.33
C ASP A 99 -10.99 13.65 15.79
N LEU A 100 -9.80 14.18 15.48
CA LEU A 100 -9.67 15.51 14.90
C LEU A 100 -10.31 15.59 13.52
N LEU A 101 -10.07 14.62 12.64
CA LEU A 101 -10.60 14.63 11.27
C LEU A 101 -12.12 14.38 11.21
N GLU A 102 -12.67 13.56 12.11
CA GLU A 102 -14.11 13.26 12.16
C GLU A 102 -14.95 14.46 12.58
N ASN A 103 -14.38 15.36 13.38
CA ASN A 103 -15.05 16.57 13.83
C ASN A 103 -15.00 17.71 12.78
N LEU A 104 -14.41 17.47 11.61
CA LEU A 104 -14.32 18.43 10.52
C LEU A 104 -15.34 18.14 9.42
N ASP A 105 -15.88 19.21 8.84
CA ASP A 105 -16.50 19.14 7.52
C ASP A 105 -15.43 19.19 6.43
N HIS A 106 -15.66 18.54 5.27
CA HIS A 106 -14.70 18.51 4.15
C HIS A 106 -14.17 19.90 3.74
N ALA A 107 -15.02 20.92 3.77
CA ALA A 107 -14.66 22.29 3.42
C ALA A 107 -13.71 22.97 4.43
N SER A 108 -13.50 22.36 5.60
CA SER A 108 -12.69 22.88 6.70
C SER A 108 -11.32 22.20 6.83
N LEU A 109 -10.98 21.25 5.95
CA LEU A 109 -9.70 20.56 6.00
C LEU A 109 -8.56 21.50 5.56
N SER A 110 -7.85 22.07 6.54
CA SER A 110 -6.74 22.98 6.27
C SER A 110 -5.50 22.24 5.72
N PRO A 111 -4.65 22.90 4.90
CA PRO A 111 -3.41 22.30 4.39
C PRO A 111 -2.48 21.81 5.50
N GLN A 112 -2.41 22.55 6.62
CA GLN A 112 -1.58 22.16 7.76
C GLN A 112 -2.06 20.88 8.43
N MET A 113 -3.38 20.69 8.55
CA MET A 113 -3.96 19.46 9.10
C MET A 113 -3.75 18.29 8.15
N LEU A 114 -3.93 18.51 6.84
CA LEU A 114 -3.65 17.52 5.81
C LEU A 114 -2.18 17.05 5.90
N LEU A 115 -1.22 17.98 5.88
CA LEU A 115 0.20 17.66 6.03
C LEU A 115 0.49 16.91 7.34
N SER A 116 -0.10 17.33 8.46
CA SER A 116 0.09 16.68 9.76
C SER A 116 -0.41 15.24 9.76
N ALA A 117 -1.55 14.96 9.13
CA ALA A 117 -2.08 13.61 8.95
C ALA A 117 -1.16 12.76 8.05
N LYS A 118 -0.68 13.33 6.94
CA LYS A 118 0.28 12.64 6.05
C LYS A 118 1.60 12.31 6.77
N GLN A 119 2.11 13.20 7.62
CA GLN A 119 3.34 13.01 8.39
C GLN A 119 3.27 11.88 9.43
N ILE A 120 2.07 11.47 9.85
CA ILE A 120 1.87 10.29 10.70
C ILE A 120 1.36 9.07 9.91
N GLY A 121 1.40 9.13 8.56
CA GLY A 121 1.18 7.99 7.68
C GLY A 121 -0.25 7.77 7.19
N PHE A 122 -1.17 8.74 7.34
CA PHE A 122 -2.52 8.58 6.79
C PHE A 122 -2.49 8.55 5.25
N SER A 123 -3.15 7.57 4.64
CA SER A 123 -3.37 7.55 3.19
C SER A 123 -4.48 8.52 2.78
N ASP A 124 -4.47 8.93 1.51
CA ASP A 124 -5.51 9.77 0.92
C ASP A 124 -6.87 9.07 1.03
N LYS A 125 -6.91 7.74 0.86
CA LYS A 125 -8.11 6.90 1.06
C LYS A 125 -8.61 6.89 2.51
N GLN A 126 -7.69 6.82 3.48
CA GLN A 126 -8.03 6.86 4.91
C GLN A 126 -8.63 8.23 5.28
N ILE A 127 -7.98 9.32 4.88
CA ILE A 127 -8.48 10.68 5.12
C ILE A 127 -9.85 10.88 4.45
N ALA A 128 -9.98 10.49 3.19
CA ALA A 128 -11.21 10.60 2.42
C ALA A 128 -12.38 9.88 3.11
N SER A 129 -12.15 8.69 3.65
CA SER A 129 -13.20 7.93 4.35
C SER A 129 -13.72 8.65 5.60
N VAL A 130 -12.84 9.35 6.31
CA VAL A 130 -13.18 10.06 7.54
C VAL A 130 -13.92 11.36 7.25
N VAL A 131 -13.43 12.16 6.30
CA VAL A 131 -14.03 13.46 5.94
C VAL A 131 -15.16 13.33 4.90
N LYS A 132 -15.63 12.11 4.62
CA LYS A 132 -16.71 11.80 3.68
C LYS A 132 -16.47 12.35 2.27
N SER A 133 -15.26 12.12 1.75
CA SER A 133 -14.81 12.54 0.42
C SER A 133 -14.32 11.35 -0.41
N THR A 134 -13.67 11.64 -1.54
CA THR A 134 -13.00 10.63 -2.38
C THR A 134 -11.49 10.78 -2.22
N ASP A 135 -10.76 9.67 -2.35
CA ASP A 135 -9.30 9.62 -2.34
C ASP A 135 -8.69 10.51 -3.43
N LEU A 136 -9.30 10.56 -4.63
CA LEU A 136 -8.90 11.48 -5.69
C LEU A 136 -9.07 12.96 -5.32
N ALA A 137 -10.13 13.32 -4.59
CA ALA A 137 -10.32 14.70 -4.14
C ALA A 137 -9.28 15.10 -3.10
N ILE A 138 -8.93 14.20 -2.18
CA ILE A 138 -7.85 14.43 -1.20
C ILE A 138 -6.50 14.55 -1.91
N ARG A 139 -6.20 13.67 -2.88
CA ARG A 139 -4.98 13.77 -3.71
C ARG A 139 -4.90 15.13 -4.42
N LYS A 140 -6.00 15.58 -5.03
CA LYS A 140 -6.05 16.86 -5.73
C LYS A 140 -5.81 18.04 -4.77
N LEU A 141 -6.50 18.07 -3.63
CA LEU A 141 -6.29 19.09 -2.59
C LEU A 141 -4.83 19.11 -2.12
N ARG A 142 -4.24 17.93 -1.96
CA ARG A 142 -2.85 17.75 -1.57
C ARG A 142 -1.88 18.33 -2.62
N GLN A 143 -2.12 18.06 -3.90
CA GLN A 143 -1.32 18.60 -5.01
C GLN A 143 -1.46 20.12 -5.17
N GLU A 144 -2.67 20.67 -5.00
CA GLU A 144 -2.94 22.12 -5.06
C GLU A 144 -2.23 22.91 -3.97
N ASN A 145 -1.93 22.27 -2.83
CA ASN A 145 -1.22 22.86 -1.70
C ASN A 145 0.26 22.43 -1.62
N ASP A 146 0.79 21.80 -2.67
CA ASP A 146 2.17 21.30 -2.75
C ASP A 146 2.59 20.36 -1.60
N ILE A 147 1.64 19.59 -1.08
CA ILE A 147 1.89 18.61 -0.02
C ILE A 147 2.30 17.28 -0.68
N ARG A 148 3.60 17.13 -0.97
CA ARG A 148 4.13 15.92 -1.61
C ARG A 148 5.12 15.20 -0.70
N PRO A 149 5.23 13.86 -0.78
CA PRO A 149 6.26 13.15 -0.06
C PRO A 149 7.63 13.45 -0.68
N PHE A 150 8.66 13.50 0.15
CA PHE A 150 10.05 13.57 -0.28
C PHE A 150 10.63 12.16 -0.41
N ILE A 151 11.62 12.02 -1.29
CA ILE A 151 12.30 10.76 -1.55
C ILE A 151 13.62 10.77 -0.81
N LYS A 152 13.82 9.78 0.05
CA LYS A 152 14.98 9.65 0.93
C LYS A 152 15.75 8.37 0.65
N GLN A 153 17.07 8.44 0.80
CA GLN A 153 17.97 7.32 0.59
C GLN A 153 18.24 6.55 1.88
N ILE A 154 18.48 5.25 1.73
CA ILE A 154 18.96 4.38 2.81
C ILE A 154 20.46 4.17 2.58
N ASP A 155 21.25 4.73 3.48
CA ASP A 155 22.70 4.87 3.34
C ASP A 155 23.52 4.10 4.39
N THR A 156 22.85 3.46 5.35
CA THR A 156 23.41 2.75 6.52
C THR A 156 24.12 3.62 7.57
N VAL A 157 24.42 4.89 7.28
CA VAL A 157 25.25 5.78 8.09
C VAL A 157 24.57 7.10 8.47
N ALA A 158 23.26 7.21 8.27
CA ALA A 158 22.46 8.39 8.63
C ALA A 158 23.02 9.71 8.06
N ALA A 159 23.37 9.68 6.77
CA ALA A 159 23.94 10.75 5.97
C ALA A 159 25.33 11.24 6.42
N GLU A 160 26.08 10.46 7.22
CA GLU A 160 27.49 10.77 7.50
C GLU A 160 28.34 10.77 6.22
N TRP A 161 28.02 9.86 5.28
CA TRP A 161 28.67 9.75 3.98
C TRP A 161 27.64 9.75 2.85
N PRO A 162 27.97 10.34 1.68
CA PRO A 162 27.11 10.27 0.51
C PRO A 162 26.83 8.82 0.12
N ALA A 163 25.56 8.46 0.01
CA ALA A 163 25.15 7.14 -0.40
C ALA A 163 25.39 6.96 -1.91
N THR A 164 26.02 5.85 -2.28
CA THR A 164 26.00 5.37 -3.68
C THR A 164 24.83 4.42 -3.93
N THR A 165 24.05 4.12 -2.90
CA THR A 165 22.93 3.18 -2.95
C THR A 165 21.71 3.82 -3.59
N ASN A 166 21.01 3.02 -4.37
CA ASN A 166 19.78 3.35 -5.08
C ASN A 166 18.53 2.94 -4.30
N TYR A 167 18.65 2.83 -2.97
CA TYR A 167 17.62 2.29 -2.09
C TYR A 167 16.83 3.42 -1.43
N LEU A 168 15.54 3.53 -1.75
CA LEU A 168 14.72 4.72 -1.57
C LEU A 168 13.42 4.44 -0.81
N TYR A 169 12.93 5.43 -0.07
CA TYR A 169 11.59 5.44 0.52
C TYR A 169 10.99 6.85 0.48
N LEU A 170 9.66 6.94 0.56
CA LEU A 170 8.91 8.20 0.56
C LEU A 170 8.63 8.65 1.99
N THR A 171 8.65 9.95 2.28
CA THR A 171 8.25 10.47 3.59
C THR A 171 7.75 11.92 3.52
N TYR A 172 6.72 12.24 4.30
CA TYR A 172 6.26 13.62 4.48
C TYR A 172 7.03 14.37 5.56
N ASN A 173 7.92 13.69 6.27
CA ASN A 173 8.79 14.26 7.31
C ASN A 173 10.15 14.66 6.73
N GLY A 174 10.15 15.21 5.51
CA GLY A 174 11.34 15.69 4.80
C GLY A 174 11.18 17.15 4.37
N SER A 175 12.25 17.71 3.83
CA SER A 175 12.26 19.07 3.27
C SER A 175 12.90 19.16 1.88
N SER A 176 13.46 18.05 1.38
CA SER A 176 14.12 17.94 0.07
C SER A 176 14.22 16.47 -0.34
N HIS A 177 14.40 16.20 -1.63
CA HIS A 177 14.76 14.87 -2.12
C HIS A 177 16.27 14.64 -1.94
N ASP A 178 16.67 13.37 -1.79
CA ASP A 178 18.09 12.96 -1.73
C ASP A 178 18.65 12.58 -3.11
N ILE A 179 17.81 12.61 -4.16
CA ILE A 179 18.16 12.22 -5.52
C ILE A 179 17.67 13.25 -6.55
N ASP A 180 18.33 13.26 -7.71
CA ASP A 180 17.87 13.96 -8.91
C ASP A 180 16.87 13.10 -9.73
N PHE A 181 16.18 13.71 -10.69
CA PHE A 181 15.15 13.04 -11.52
C PHE A 181 15.49 13.12 -13.02
N PRO A 182 16.49 12.37 -13.51
CA PRO A 182 16.74 12.25 -14.94
C PRO A 182 15.65 11.39 -15.61
N THR A 183 15.36 11.67 -16.87
CA THR A 183 14.38 10.92 -17.66
C THR A 183 14.93 9.58 -18.18
N GLY A 184 14.07 8.74 -18.77
CA GLY A 184 14.46 7.50 -19.45
C GLY A 184 14.42 6.24 -18.60
N TYR A 185 13.80 6.30 -17.42
CA TYR A 185 13.57 5.10 -16.59
C TYR A 185 12.29 4.38 -17.02
N THR A 186 12.30 3.06 -16.91
CA THR A 186 11.12 2.20 -16.99
C THR A 186 10.77 1.69 -15.60
N MET A 187 9.51 1.86 -15.18
CA MET A 187 9.05 1.43 -13.87
C MET A 187 8.48 0.00 -13.92
N VAL A 188 8.88 -0.85 -12.98
CA VAL A 188 8.39 -2.21 -12.79
C VAL A 188 7.79 -2.31 -11.39
N ILE A 189 6.54 -2.78 -11.31
CA ILE A 189 5.84 -2.95 -10.04
C ILE A 189 5.93 -4.42 -9.61
N GLY A 190 6.37 -4.63 -8.37
CA GLY A 190 6.57 -5.96 -7.79
C GLY A 190 5.29 -6.64 -7.32
N SER A 191 5.47 -7.77 -6.64
CA SER A 191 4.36 -8.61 -6.17
C SER A 191 3.76 -8.17 -4.83
N GLY A 192 4.48 -7.36 -4.05
CA GLY A 192 4.12 -7.09 -2.67
C GLY A 192 4.25 -8.34 -1.79
N VAL A 193 3.41 -8.41 -0.75
CA VAL A 193 3.45 -9.47 0.27
C VAL A 193 3.12 -10.85 -0.31
N TYR A 194 3.87 -11.86 0.12
CA TYR A 194 3.54 -13.24 -0.19
C TYR A 194 2.28 -13.71 0.54
N ARG A 195 1.41 -14.40 -0.20
CA ARG A 195 0.17 -15.01 0.29
C ARG A 195 -0.05 -16.33 -0.44
N ILE A 196 -0.92 -17.17 0.08
CA ILE A 196 -1.31 -18.40 -0.63
C ILE A 196 -1.92 -18.02 -1.98
N GLY A 197 -1.32 -18.49 -3.07
CA GLY A 197 -1.70 -18.16 -4.46
C GLY A 197 -0.95 -16.98 -5.08
N SER A 198 -0.06 -16.31 -4.32
CA SER A 198 0.84 -15.27 -4.80
C SER A 198 2.16 -15.34 -4.04
N SER A 199 3.14 -16.06 -4.58
CA SER A 199 4.43 -16.31 -3.96
C SER A 199 5.60 -15.88 -4.88
N VAL A 200 6.74 -16.55 -4.73
CA VAL A 200 8.01 -16.22 -5.38
C VAL A 200 7.96 -16.22 -6.91
N GLU A 201 6.98 -16.89 -7.51
CA GLU A 201 6.79 -16.91 -8.96
C GLU A 201 6.63 -15.50 -9.57
N PHE A 202 5.94 -14.60 -8.88
CA PHE A 202 5.76 -13.22 -9.35
C PHE A 202 7.01 -12.37 -9.13
N ASP A 203 7.76 -12.64 -8.06
CA ASP A 203 9.07 -12.00 -7.86
C ASP A 203 10.06 -12.42 -8.96
N TRP A 204 10.07 -13.70 -9.32
CA TRP A 204 10.90 -14.23 -10.41
C TRP A 204 10.57 -13.57 -11.76
N CYS A 205 9.30 -13.35 -12.07
CA CYS A 205 8.86 -12.61 -13.25
C CYS A 205 9.37 -11.17 -13.25
N ALA A 206 9.23 -10.46 -12.12
CA ALA A 206 9.69 -9.07 -11.98
C ALA A 206 11.22 -8.96 -12.12
N VAL A 207 11.99 -9.82 -11.44
CA VAL A 207 13.46 -9.86 -11.55
C VAL A 207 13.92 -10.19 -12.96
N SER A 208 13.26 -11.14 -13.63
CA SER A 208 13.57 -11.47 -15.02
C SER A 208 13.32 -10.28 -15.95
N CYS A 209 12.21 -9.54 -15.75
CA CYS A 209 11.92 -8.33 -16.49
C CYS A 209 12.99 -7.23 -16.27
N LEU A 210 13.41 -6.99 -15.03
CA LEU A 210 14.47 -6.04 -14.71
C LEU A 210 15.80 -6.39 -15.40
N ARG A 211 16.18 -7.68 -15.39
CA ARG A 211 17.39 -8.15 -16.07
C ARG A 211 17.34 -7.94 -17.57
N GLU A 212 16.21 -8.22 -18.21
CA GLU A 212 16.06 -8.00 -19.65
C GLU A 212 16.04 -6.51 -20.02
N LEU A 213 15.40 -5.65 -19.21
CA LEU A 213 15.47 -4.21 -19.40
C LEU A 213 16.92 -3.70 -19.31
N ARG A 214 17.69 -4.20 -18.33
CA ARG A 214 19.12 -3.89 -18.19
C ARG A 214 19.93 -4.37 -19.40
N ASN A 215 19.67 -5.57 -19.92
CA ASN A 215 20.30 -6.09 -21.14
C ASN A 215 20.02 -5.21 -22.37
N LEU A 216 18.84 -4.60 -22.43
CA LEU A 216 18.44 -3.64 -23.46
C LEU A 216 18.98 -2.22 -23.22
N GLY A 217 19.79 -2.01 -22.18
CA GLY A 217 20.35 -0.70 -21.83
C GLY A 217 19.32 0.29 -21.28
N ARG A 218 18.16 -0.19 -20.79
CA ARG A 218 17.11 0.63 -20.16
C ARG A 218 17.42 0.79 -18.68
N LYS A 219 17.24 2.01 -18.16
CA LYS A 219 17.27 2.24 -16.71
C LYS A 219 15.95 1.82 -16.09
N THR A 220 16.01 1.33 -14.86
CA THR A 220 14.89 0.66 -14.20
C THR A 220 14.56 1.25 -12.84
N ILE A 221 13.26 1.42 -12.57
CA ILE A 221 12.73 1.73 -11.24
C ILE A 221 11.94 0.49 -10.78
N MET A 222 12.29 -0.06 -9.63
CA MET A 222 11.53 -1.14 -8.99
C MET A 222 10.74 -0.57 -7.81
N VAL A 223 9.44 -0.93 -7.72
CA VAL A 223 8.61 -0.60 -6.56
C VAL A 223 8.09 -1.89 -5.94
N ASN A 224 8.53 -2.21 -4.72
CA ASN A 224 8.10 -3.38 -3.96
C ASN A 224 8.39 -3.19 -2.47
N TYR A 225 7.78 -3.99 -1.60
CA TYR A 225 7.90 -3.83 -0.14
C TYR A 225 8.06 -5.15 0.64
N ASN A 226 8.29 -6.25 -0.07
CA ASN A 226 8.51 -7.54 0.56
C ASN A 226 10.02 -7.71 0.87
N PRO A 227 10.41 -7.84 2.15
CA PRO A 227 11.82 -7.91 2.55
C PRO A 227 12.48 -9.25 2.21
N GLU A 228 11.71 -10.29 1.87
CA GLU A 228 12.25 -11.63 1.58
C GLU A 228 12.73 -11.79 0.12
N THR A 229 12.51 -10.79 -0.74
CA THR A 229 12.52 -11.00 -2.19
C THR A 229 13.76 -10.48 -2.88
N VAL A 230 14.14 -11.09 -3.99
CA VAL A 230 15.33 -10.65 -4.74
C VAL A 230 15.05 -9.32 -5.43
N SER A 231 13.80 -9.04 -5.83
CA SER A 231 13.47 -7.74 -6.42
C SER A 231 13.66 -6.54 -5.48
N THR A 232 13.75 -6.76 -4.17
CA THR A 232 14.06 -5.70 -3.19
C THR A 232 15.53 -5.69 -2.76
N ASP A 233 16.40 -6.43 -3.45
CA ASP A 233 17.83 -6.20 -3.41
C ASP A 233 18.19 -4.97 -4.26
N TYR A 234 19.03 -4.10 -3.73
CA TYR A 234 19.34 -2.81 -4.34
C TYR A 234 20.13 -2.98 -5.65
N ASP A 235 20.83 -4.09 -5.85
CA ASP A 235 21.62 -4.36 -7.06
C ASP A 235 20.78 -4.82 -8.28
N MET A 236 19.48 -5.08 -8.09
CA MET A 236 18.59 -5.59 -9.15
C MET A 236 18.01 -4.49 -10.06
N SER A 237 17.91 -3.25 -9.60
CA SER A 237 17.41 -2.11 -10.38
C SER A 237 18.34 -0.90 -10.29
N ASP A 238 18.10 0.14 -11.07
CA ASP A 238 18.84 1.41 -10.96
C ASP A 238 18.28 2.30 -9.85
N ARG A 239 17.01 2.09 -9.48
CA ARG A 239 16.29 2.70 -8.35
C ARG A 239 15.36 1.68 -7.75
N LEU A 240 15.42 1.51 -6.43
CA LEU A 240 14.52 0.65 -5.66
C LEU A 240 13.74 1.53 -4.69
N TYR A 241 12.43 1.62 -4.89
CA TYR A 241 11.51 2.21 -3.92
C TYR A 241 10.92 1.11 -3.05
N PHE A 242 11.30 1.10 -1.77
CA PHE A 242 10.74 0.20 -0.78
C PHE A 242 9.42 0.74 -0.24
N GLU A 243 8.38 0.66 -1.07
CA GLU A 243 7.15 1.42 -0.88
C GLU A 243 5.90 0.64 -1.24
N GLU A 244 4.78 1.11 -0.68
CA GLU A 244 3.46 0.52 -0.84
C GLU A 244 3.04 0.50 -2.30
N ILE A 245 2.51 -0.64 -2.75
CA ILE A 245 1.93 -0.77 -4.10
C ILE A 245 0.44 -0.39 -4.01
N SER A 246 0.20 0.91 -3.98
CA SER A 246 -1.14 1.50 -4.07
C SER A 246 -1.18 2.58 -5.15
N PHE A 247 -2.37 2.89 -5.63
CA PHE A 247 -2.57 3.96 -6.63
C PHE A 247 -1.93 5.27 -6.18
N GLU A 248 -2.11 5.65 -4.90
CA GLU A 248 -1.57 6.89 -4.34
C GLU A 248 -0.04 6.95 -4.44
N VAL A 249 0.64 5.91 -3.96
CA VAL A 249 2.10 5.88 -3.82
C VAL A 249 2.77 5.67 -5.17
N VAL A 250 2.23 4.75 -6.00
CA VAL A 250 2.76 4.53 -7.36
C VAL A 250 2.59 5.79 -8.20
N MET A 251 1.48 6.51 -8.08
CA MET A 251 1.28 7.76 -8.80
C MET A 251 2.19 8.89 -8.25
N ASP A 252 2.45 8.95 -6.94
CA ASP A 252 3.42 9.90 -6.37
C ASP A 252 4.84 9.68 -6.91
N ILE A 253 5.28 8.43 -7.03
CA ILE A 253 6.56 8.09 -7.65
C ILE A 253 6.53 8.41 -9.15
N TYR A 254 5.45 8.05 -9.86
CA TYR A 254 5.31 8.31 -11.30
C TYR A 254 5.36 9.81 -11.63
N ASP A 255 4.64 10.64 -10.88
CA ASP A 255 4.62 12.10 -11.04
C ASP A 255 6.02 12.69 -10.87
N GLN A 256 6.80 12.17 -9.91
CA GLN A 256 8.12 12.68 -9.58
C GLN A 256 9.23 12.17 -10.54
N GLU A 257 9.18 10.89 -10.91
CA GLU A 257 10.18 10.23 -11.75
C GLU A 257 9.95 10.44 -13.25
N SER A 258 8.70 10.71 -13.66
CA SER A 258 8.30 10.82 -15.06
C SER A 258 8.86 9.68 -15.95
N PRO A 259 8.62 8.41 -15.60
CA PRO A 259 9.18 7.27 -16.33
C PRO A 259 8.61 7.17 -17.75
N GLU A 260 9.31 6.46 -18.63
CA GLU A 260 8.83 6.17 -20.00
C GLU A 260 7.51 5.37 -20.00
N GLY A 261 7.28 4.60 -18.94
CA GLY A 261 6.04 3.88 -18.67
C GLY A 261 6.18 2.89 -17.52
N ILE A 262 5.07 2.24 -17.18
CA ILE A 262 4.95 1.29 -16.06
C ILE A 262 4.63 -0.11 -16.60
N ILE A 263 5.37 -1.11 -16.13
CA ILE A 263 5.09 -2.53 -16.34
C ILE A 263 4.40 -3.08 -15.09
N LEU A 264 3.13 -3.49 -15.25
CA LEU A 264 2.30 -4.04 -14.17
C LEU A 264 2.15 -5.57 -14.25
N SER A 265 2.35 -6.17 -15.42
CA SER A 265 2.00 -7.56 -15.71
C SER A 265 2.91 -8.62 -15.06
N MET A 266 3.91 -8.21 -14.29
CA MET A 266 4.90 -9.12 -13.68
C MET A 266 4.63 -9.39 -12.19
N GLY A 267 3.89 -8.52 -11.48
CA GLY A 267 3.71 -8.58 -10.03
C GLY A 267 2.39 -9.22 -9.57
N GLY A 268 1.67 -9.93 -10.43
CA GLY A 268 0.44 -10.63 -10.05
C GLY A 268 -0.76 -9.69 -9.82
N GLN A 269 -1.61 -10.00 -8.85
CA GLN A 269 -2.92 -9.34 -8.71
C GLN A 269 -2.82 -7.89 -8.20
N LEU A 270 -1.89 -7.59 -7.31
CA LEU A 270 -1.82 -6.27 -6.66
C LEU A 270 -1.54 -5.12 -7.66
N PRO A 271 -0.58 -5.24 -8.60
CA PRO A 271 -0.41 -4.25 -9.66
C PRO A 271 -1.58 -4.22 -10.65
N ASN A 272 -2.20 -5.36 -10.95
CA ASN A 272 -3.38 -5.43 -11.83
C ASN A 272 -4.55 -4.64 -11.25
N ASN A 273 -4.78 -4.73 -9.93
CA ASN A 273 -5.87 -4.05 -9.23
C ASN A 273 -5.81 -2.52 -9.38
N ILE A 274 -4.61 -1.94 -9.47
CA ILE A 274 -4.42 -0.48 -9.60
C ILE A 274 -4.27 -0.01 -11.06
N ALA A 275 -4.21 -0.93 -12.03
CA ALA A 275 -3.91 -0.62 -13.42
C ALA A 275 -4.91 0.36 -14.05
N MET A 276 -6.20 0.14 -13.80
CA MET A 276 -7.26 1.01 -14.33
C MET A 276 -7.25 2.40 -13.71
N ASP A 277 -6.90 2.52 -12.43
CA ASP A 277 -6.87 3.82 -11.75
C ASP A 277 -5.66 4.65 -12.20
N LEU A 278 -4.50 4.01 -12.36
CA LEU A 278 -3.32 4.62 -13.00
C LEU A 278 -3.64 5.09 -14.43
N HIS A 279 -4.29 4.23 -15.22
CA HIS A 279 -4.68 4.55 -16.59
C HIS A 279 -5.63 5.75 -16.67
N ARG A 280 -6.63 5.83 -15.80
CA ARG A 280 -7.57 6.96 -15.73
C ARG A 280 -6.85 8.29 -15.44
N GLN A 281 -5.76 8.24 -14.66
CA GLN A 281 -4.88 9.39 -14.42
C GLN A 281 -3.80 9.59 -15.49
N GLN A 282 -3.94 8.95 -16.65
CA GLN A 282 -3.04 9.12 -17.80
C GLN A 282 -1.61 8.62 -17.56
N ALA A 283 -1.40 7.73 -16.58
CA ALA A 283 -0.13 7.02 -16.45
C ALA A 283 0.07 6.08 -17.64
N ARG A 284 1.26 6.10 -18.25
CA ARG A 284 1.56 5.27 -19.41
C ARG A 284 1.87 3.84 -19.00
N ILE A 285 0.93 2.94 -19.23
CA ILE A 285 1.11 1.50 -19.00
C ILE A 285 1.71 0.85 -20.25
N LEU A 286 2.75 0.04 -20.06
CA LEU A 286 3.43 -0.71 -21.11
C LEU A 286 2.90 -2.16 -21.18
N GLY A 287 2.79 -2.70 -22.39
CA GLY A 287 2.28 -4.05 -22.63
C GLY A 287 0.77 -4.08 -22.83
N THR A 288 0.12 -5.11 -22.28
CA THR A 288 -1.34 -5.27 -22.36
C THR A 288 -2.06 -4.08 -21.73
N SER A 289 -3.02 -3.51 -22.43
CA SER A 289 -3.71 -2.32 -21.94
C SER A 289 -4.55 -2.63 -20.69
N PRO A 290 -4.69 -1.69 -19.74
CA PRO A 290 -5.52 -1.87 -18.54
C PRO A 290 -6.97 -2.24 -18.86
N GLU A 291 -7.54 -1.72 -19.95
CA GLU A 291 -8.90 -2.08 -20.40
C GLU A 291 -8.97 -3.51 -20.93
N SER A 292 -7.87 -4.03 -21.50
CA SER A 292 -7.79 -5.43 -21.92
C SER A 292 -7.74 -6.36 -20.71
N VAL A 293 -7.01 -5.97 -19.65
CA VAL A 293 -6.99 -6.68 -18.37
C VAL A 293 -8.39 -6.68 -17.74
N ASP A 294 -9.03 -5.53 -17.60
CA ASP A 294 -10.41 -5.42 -17.09
C ASP A 294 -11.41 -6.18 -17.98
N GLY A 295 -11.20 -6.21 -19.30
CA GLY A 295 -11.99 -7.03 -20.21
C GLY A 295 -11.89 -8.53 -19.93
N ALA A 296 -10.74 -9.00 -19.47
CA ALA A 296 -10.49 -10.41 -19.13
C ALA A 296 -10.91 -10.77 -17.70
N GLU A 297 -10.68 -9.88 -16.72
CA GLU A 297 -11.00 -10.12 -15.31
C GLU A 297 -12.49 -9.88 -15.00
N ASN A 298 -13.16 -8.98 -15.74
CA ASN A 298 -14.59 -8.79 -15.58
C ASN A 298 -15.37 -9.92 -16.26
N ARG A 299 -15.99 -10.78 -15.45
CA ARG A 299 -16.72 -11.95 -15.91
C ARG A 299 -17.77 -11.68 -16.98
N PHE A 300 -18.50 -10.55 -16.89
CA PHE A 300 -19.48 -10.19 -17.91
C PHE A 300 -18.82 -9.77 -19.23
N LYS A 301 -17.75 -8.97 -19.16
CA LYS A 301 -17.00 -8.54 -20.35
C LYS A 301 -16.34 -9.74 -21.03
N PHE A 302 -15.69 -10.60 -20.25
CA PHE A 302 -15.03 -11.80 -20.75
C PHE A 302 -16.01 -12.79 -21.38
N SER A 303 -17.14 -13.08 -20.72
CA SER A 303 -18.19 -13.94 -21.28
C SER A 303 -18.70 -13.42 -22.62
N ARG A 304 -19.01 -12.11 -22.70
CA ARG A 304 -19.48 -11.50 -23.96
C ARG A 304 -18.41 -11.55 -25.05
N MET A 305 -17.14 -11.43 -24.69
CA MET A 305 -16.03 -11.56 -25.63
C MET A 305 -15.95 -12.98 -26.19
N LEU A 306 -16.05 -14.02 -25.35
CA LEU A 306 -16.06 -15.41 -25.81
C LEU A 306 -17.24 -15.69 -26.75
N ASP A 307 -18.44 -15.22 -26.39
CA ASP A 307 -19.64 -15.37 -27.21
C ASP A 307 -19.46 -14.69 -28.58
N ARG A 308 -18.87 -13.49 -28.61
CA ARG A 308 -18.60 -12.74 -29.84
C ARG A 308 -17.60 -13.45 -30.77
N VAL A 309 -16.62 -14.16 -30.22
CA VAL A 309 -15.59 -14.89 -30.97
C VAL A 309 -16.02 -16.34 -31.27
N GLY A 310 -17.17 -16.78 -30.74
CA GLY A 310 -17.69 -18.13 -30.95
C GLY A 310 -16.98 -19.21 -30.13
N ILE A 311 -16.34 -18.84 -29.01
CA ILE A 311 -15.69 -19.79 -28.09
C ILE A 311 -16.71 -20.25 -27.05
N SER A 312 -16.84 -21.56 -26.88
CA SER A 312 -17.75 -22.14 -25.89
C SER A 312 -17.30 -21.87 -24.46
N GLN A 313 -18.26 -21.60 -23.58
CA GLN A 313 -18.02 -21.41 -22.15
C GLN A 313 -19.08 -22.14 -21.30
N PRO A 314 -18.76 -22.56 -20.06
CA PRO A 314 -19.75 -23.15 -19.17
C PRO A 314 -20.93 -22.20 -18.93
N ARG A 315 -22.14 -22.76 -18.83
CA ARG A 315 -23.32 -21.97 -18.46
C ARG A 315 -23.11 -21.35 -17.09
N TRP A 316 -23.43 -20.06 -16.99
CA TRP A 316 -23.30 -19.34 -15.75
C TRP A 316 -24.37 -18.28 -15.58
N LYS A 317 -24.56 -17.85 -14.33
CA LYS A 317 -25.41 -16.73 -13.97
C LYS A 317 -24.87 -16.07 -12.70
N GLU A 318 -24.95 -14.74 -12.62
CA GLU A 318 -24.75 -14.03 -11.35
C GLU A 318 -26.07 -14.07 -10.56
N LEU A 319 -25.97 -14.41 -9.29
CA LEU A 319 -27.11 -14.65 -8.43
C LEU A 319 -26.91 -13.88 -7.13
N THR A 320 -27.89 -13.02 -6.79
CA THR A 320 -27.84 -12.18 -5.60
C THR A 320 -28.71 -12.71 -4.46
N ASN A 321 -29.49 -13.77 -4.71
CA ASN A 321 -30.36 -14.37 -3.71
C ASN A 321 -30.46 -15.89 -3.87
N LEU A 322 -30.69 -16.56 -2.74
CA LEU A 322 -30.76 -18.02 -2.67
C LEU A 322 -31.88 -18.60 -3.54
N LYS A 323 -33.04 -17.93 -3.61
CA LYS A 323 -34.19 -18.39 -4.42
C LYS A 323 -33.87 -18.46 -5.91
N SER A 324 -32.96 -17.61 -6.40
CA SER A 324 -32.54 -17.62 -7.81
C SER A 324 -31.46 -18.67 -8.09
N ALA A 325 -30.87 -19.26 -7.04
CA ALA A 325 -29.82 -20.27 -7.12
C ALA A 325 -30.32 -21.71 -7.07
N ILE A 326 -31.50 -21.92 -6.49
CA ILE A 326 -32.23 -23.20 -6.45
C ILE A 326 -33.05 -23.32 -7.72
#